data_AF-A0A2U8JDU5-F1
#
_entry.id   AF-A0A2U8JDU5-F1
#
_cell.length_a   1.000
_cell.length_b   1.000
_cell.length_c   1.000
_cell.angle_alpha   90.00
_cell.angle_beta   90.00
_cell.angle_gamma   90.00
#
_symmetry.space_group_name_H-M   'P 1'
#
loop_
_entity.id
_entity.type
_entity.pdbx_description
1 polymer ?
#
loop_
_entity_poly.entity_id
_entity_poly.type
_entity_poly.pdbx_seq_one_letter_code
_entity_poly.pdbx_strand_id
1 'polypeptide(L)'
;MNNVTTYTLNTVEQAAQDNWNADGALKTTEVGTSFEAFVATADEAVENFITANADEETGALSLSAGQSLQLQRLMGDQSIAVQTGTSTLKSIKDSISSAARNI
;
A
#
# COMPACT_ATOMS: atom_id res chain seq x y z
N MET A 1 -30.56 -3.23 23.72
CA MET A 1 -29.81 -4.41 23.23
C MET A 1 -28.97 -3.95 22.05
N ASN A 2 -27.65 -3.81 22.25
CA ASN A 2 -26.72 -3.34 21.22
C ASN A 2 -26.52 -4.44 20.17
N ASN A 3 -26.87 -4.16 18.93
CA ASN A 3 -26.59 -5.03 17.80
C ASN A 3 -25.15 -4.77 17.34
N VAL A 4 -24.19 -5.48 17.93
CA VAL A 4 -22.81 -5.48 17.45
C VAL A 4 -22.77 -6.34 16.19
N THR A 5 -22.88 -5.69 15.04
CA THR A 5 -22.64 -6.33 13.74
C THR A 5 -21.14 -6.54 13.61
N THR A 6 -20.64 -7.73 13.97
CA THR A 6 -19.28 -8.14 13.63
C THR A 6 -19.18 -8.24 12.11
N TYR A 7 -18.52 -7.27 11.49
CA TYR A 7 -18.09 -7.38 10.09
C TYR A 7 -17.14 -8.58 10.01
N THR A 8 -17.67 -9.73 9.58
CA THR A 8 -16.89 -10.95 9.43
C THR A 8 -15.89 -10.77 8.30
N LEU A 9 -14.60 -10.70 8.63
CA LEU A 9 -13.47 -10.68 7.70
C LEU A 9 -13.42 -11.92 6.77
N ASN A 10 -14.23 -12.95 7.08
CA ASN A 10 -14.32 -14.22 6.36
C ASN A 10 -14.57 -14.07 4.85
N THR A 11 -15.33 -13.08 4.39
CA THR A 11 -15.60 -12.93 2.94
C THR A 11 -14.40 -12.37 2.17
N VAL A 12 -13.56 -11.57 2.83
CA VAL A 12 -12.33 -11.03 2.23
C VAL A 12 -11.24 -12.09 2.24
N GLU A 13 -11.15 -12.87 3.33
CA GLU A 13 -10.26 -14.02 3.44
C GLU A 13 -10.64 -15.16 2.48
N GLN A 14 -11.94 -15.46 2.29
CA GLN A 14 -12.38 -16.47 1.31
C GLN A 14 -12.18 -16.05 -0.14
N ALA A 15 -12.40 -14.77 -0.48
CA ALA A 15 -12.09 -14.28 -1.82
C ALA A 15 -10.58 -14.29 -2.13
N ALA A 16 -9.73 -14.06 -1.11
CA ALA A 16 -8.29 -14.22 -1.23
C ALA A 16 -7.90 -15.71 -1.39
N GLN A 17 -8.50 -16.60 -0.59
CA GLN A 17 -8.22 -18.04 -0.60
C GLN A 17 -8.66 -18.73 -1.90
N ASP A 18 -9.78 -18.30 -2.50
CA ASP A 18 -10.27 -18.86 -3.77
C ASP A 18 -9.42 -18.43 -4.97
N ASN A 19 -8.80 -17.23 -4.91
CA ASN A 19 -7.81 -16.79 -5.90
C ASN A 19 -6.48 -17.57 -5.82
N TRP A 20 -6.12 -18.08 -4.64
CA TRP A 20 -4.89 -18.87 -4.46
C TRP A 20 -4.94 -20.26 -5.11
N ASN A 21 -6.14 -20.80 -5.35
CA ASN A 21 -6.32 -22.17 -5.82
C ASN A 21 -6.39 -22.32 -7.35
N ALA A 22 -6.44 -21.21 -8.09
CA ALA A 22 -6.51 -21.22 -9.57
C ALA A 22 -5.34 -20.49 -10.24
N ASP A 23 -4.21 -20.28 -9.55
CA ASP A 23 -3.18 -19.36 -10.04
C ASP A 23 -2.14 -20.02 -10.96
N GLY A 24 -2.42 -19.96 -12.27
CA GLY A 24 -1.48 -20.23 -13.36
C GLY A 24 -0.85 -18.96 -13.94
N ALA A 25 -0.97 -17.80 -13.28
CA ALA A 25 -0.51 -16.53 -13.81
C ALA A 25 0.55 -15.92 -12.89
N LEU A 26 1.76 -16.51 -12.89
CA LEU A 26 3.01 -15.90 -12.41
C LEU A 26 2.82 -15.02 -11.16
N LYS A 27 3.16 -15.56 -9.97
CA LYS A 27 3.09 -14.94 -8.62
C LYS A 27 3.45 -13.45 -8.45
N THR A 28 3.97 -12.78 -9.48
CA THR A 28 4.11 -11.33 -9.60
C THR A 28 2.82 -10.55 -9.41
N THR A 29 1.65 -11.10 -9.75
CA THR A 29 0.37 -10.38 -9.59
C THR A 29 0.02 -10.22 -8.11
N GLU A 30 0.05 -11.31 -7.34
CA GLU A 30 -0.18 -11.27 -5.88
C GLU A 30 0.89 -10.47 -5.13
N VAL A 31 2.14 -10.58 -5.56
CA VAL A 31 3.26 -9.78 -5.06
C VAL A 31 3.03 -8.29 -5.36
N GLY A 32 2.60 -7.96 -6.57
CA GLY A 32 2.25 -6.61 -6.99
C GLY A 32 1.16 -6.02 -6.11
N THR A 33 0.05 -6.75 -5.92
CA THR A 33 -1.06 -6.32 -5.06
C THR A 33 -0.63 -6.08 -3.60
N SER A 34 0.24 -6.93 -3.06
CA SER A 34 0.76 -6.75 -1.70
C SER A 34 1.64 -5.50 -1.57
N PHE A 35 2.47 -5.20 -2.58
CA PHE A 35 3.29 -3.99 -2.59
C PHE A 35 2.47 -2.74 -2.89
N GLU A 36 1.44 -2.83 -3.73
CA GLU A 36 0.48 -1.74 -3.97
C GLU A 36 -0.25 -1.39 -2.67
N ALA A 37 -0.72 -2.38 -1.91
CA ALA A 37 -1.33 -2.14 -0.60
C ALA A 37 -0.35 -1.50 0.40
N PHE A 38 0.92 -1.92 0.39
CA PHE A 38 1.96 -1.32 1.23
C PHE A 38 2.24 0.15 0.86
N VAL A 39 2.36 0.46 -0.43
CA VAL A 39 2.53 1.85 -0.91
C VAL A 39 1.29 2.68 -0.62
N ALA A 40 0.10 2.13 -0.86
CA ALA A 40 -1.17 2.80 -0.59
C ALA A 40 -1.33 3.16 0.89
N THR A 41 -0.88 2.30 1.81
CA THR A 41 -0.90 2.61 3.26
C THR A 41 -0.03 3.82 3.60
N ALA A 42 1.16 3.92 2.99
CA ALA A 42 2.05 5.06 3.21
C ALA A 42 1.54 6.35 2.55
N ASP A 43 0.91 6.23 1.38
CA ASP A 43 0.25 7.32 0.68
C ASP A 43 -0.95 7.87 1.47
N GLU A 44 -1.82 6.97 1.93
CA GLU A 44 -2.98 7.27 2.77
C GLU A 44 -2.54 7.97 4.07
N ALA A 45 -1.41 7.59 4.67
CA ALA A 45 -0.89 8.28 5.85
C ALA A 45 -0.50 9.74 5.57
N VAL A 46 0.08 10.04 4.41
CA VAL A 46 0.38 11.41 3.98
C VAL A 46 -0.90 12.16 3.67
N GLU A 47 -1.82 11.56 2.93
CA GLU A 47 -3.08 12.17 2.50
C GLU A 47 -3.99 12.47 3.70
N ASN A 48 -4.10 11.55 4.65
CA ASN A 48 -4.80 11.75 5.91
C ASN A 48 -4.17 12.88 6.72
N PHE A 49 -2.85 12.99 6.76
CA PHE A 49 -2.17 14.09 7.44
C PHE A 49 -2.47 15.43 6.77
N ILE A 50 -2.38 15.51 5.45
CA ILE A 50 -2.67 16.73 4.69
C ILE A 50 -4.13 17.14 4.91
N THR A 51 -5.07 16.21 4.75
CA THR A 51 -6.51 16.47 4.91
C THR A 51 -6.84 16.93 6.33
N ALA A 52 -6.23 16.32 7.35
CA ALA A 52 -6.47 16.70 8.74
C ALA A 52 -5.88 18.07 9.13
N ASN A 53 -4.99 18.64 8.33
CA ASN A 53 -4.28 19.89 8.63
C ASN A 53 -4.44 20.96 7.54
N ALA A 54 -5.21 20.68 6.48
CA ALA A 54 -5.56 21.63 5.44
C ALA A 54 -6.84 22.37 5.85
N ASP A 55 -6.87 23.66 5.56
CA ASP A 55 -8.07 24.46 5.70
C ASP A 55 -9.12 24.04 4.65
N GLU A 56 -10.35 23.74 5.07
CA GLU A 56 -11.40 23.16 4.22
C GLU A 56 -11.88 24.11 3.10
N GLU A 57 -11.80 25.44 3.31
CA GLU A 57 -12.25 26.43 2.32
C GLU A 57 -11.14 26.85 1.35
N THR A 58 -9.90 26.95 1.85
CA THR A 58 -8.78 27.50 1.07
C THR A 58 -7.80 26.44 0.57
N GLY A 59 -7.82 25.24 1.13
CA GLY A 59 -6.82 24.19 0.89
C GLY A 59 -5.42 24.57 1.39
N ALA A 60 -5.28 25.65 2.15
CA ALA A 60 -4.00 26.12 2.64
C ALA A 60 -3.51 25.22 3.78
N LEU A 61 -2.26 24.77 3.66
CA LEU A 61 -1.61 23.93 4.66
C LEU A 61 -0.82 24.81 5.63
N SER A 62 -1.39 25.11 6.79
CA SER A 62 -0.74 25.90 7.83
C SER A 62 -0.25 24.98 8.95
N LEU A 63 1.00 24.53 8.83
CA LEU A 63 1.59 23.57 9.77
C LEU A 63 2.45 24.27 10.82
N SER A 64 2.31 23.86 12.08
CA SER A 64 3.33 24.14 13.10
C SER A 64 4.65 23.43 12.77
N ALA A 65 5.76 23.89 13.36
CA ALA A 65 7.07 23.27 13.16
C ALA A 65 7.07 21.75 13.48
N GLY A 66 6.29 21.31 14.48
CA GLY A 66 6.14 19.89 14.81
C GLY A 66 5.36 19.11 13.74
N GLN A 67 4.27 19.69 13.23
CA GLN A 67 3.50 19.13 12.12
C GLN A 67 4.31 19.09 10.82
N SER A 68 5.12 20.11 10.52
CA SER A 68 6.01 20.10 9.35
C SER A 68 7.05 18.98 9.42
N LEU A 69 7.64 18.73 10.60
CA LEU A 69 8.57 17.61 10.79
C LEU A 69 7.86 16.25 10.66
N GLN A 70 6.61 16.16 11.12
CA GLN A 70 5.83 14.94 10.97
C GLN A 70 5.50 14.66 9.50
N LEU A 71 5.07 15.69 8.75
CA LEU A 71 4.86 15.57 7.31
C LEU A 71 6.14 15.15 6.58
N GLN A 72 7.29 15.75 6.93
CA GLN A 72 8.58 15.37 6.34
C GLN A 72 8.93 13.90 6.60
N ARG A 73 8.62 13.38 7.79
CA ARG A 73 8.81 11.95 8.09
C ARG A 73 7.87 11.09 7.27
N LEU A 74 6.57 11.42 7.23
CA LEU A 74 5.57 10.68 6.45
C LEU A 74 5.91 10.64 4.95
N MET A 75 6.34 11.77 4.38
CA MET A 75 6.81 11.83 2.99
C MET A 75 8.11 11.04 2.78
N GLY A 76 9.00 11.03 3.77
CA GLY A 76 10.19 10.18 3.77
C GLY A 76 9.83 8.70 3.76
N ASP A 77 8.90 8.28 4.62
CA ASP A 77 8.42 6.90 4.73
C ASP A 77 7.71 6.44 3.45
N GLN A 78 6.87 7.30 2.86
CA GLN A 78 6.24 7.06 1.55
C GLN A 78 7.30 6.87 0.44
N SER A 79 8.32 7.73 0.40
CA SER A 79 9.41 7.63 -0.57
C SER A 79 10.19 6.31 -0.42
N ILE A 80 10.45 5.88 0.82
CA ILE A 80 11.07 4.59 1.11
C ILE A 80 10.15 3.45 0.64
N ALA A 81 8.86 3.50 0.97
CA ALA A 81 7.90 2.45 0.63
C ALA A 81 7.82 2.23 -0.90
N VAL A 82 7.73 3.31 -1.68
CA VAL A 82 7.73 3.27 -3.15
C VAL A 82 9.03 2.72 -3.69
N GLN A 83 10.18 3.15 -3.16
CA GLN A 83 11.50 2.68 -3.61
C GLN A 83 11.69 1.20 -3.31
N THR A 84 11.33 0.76 -2.09
CA THR A 84 11.38 -0.64 -1.69
C THR A 84 10.49 -1.48 -2.59
N GLY A 85 9.21 -1.11 -2.75
CA GLY A 85 8.27 -1.83 -3.61
C GLY A 85 8.77 -1.95 -5.05
N THR A 86 9.26 -0.86 -5.63
CA THR A 86 9.83 -0.85 -6.99
C THR A 86 11.03 -1.77 -7.12
N SER A 87 11.97 -1.72 -6.17
CA SER A 87 13.18 -2.53 -6.17
C SER A 87 12.87 -4.03 -6.05
N THR A 88 11.92 -4.40 -5.20
CA THR A 88 11.53 -5.80 -5.02
C THR A 88 10.76 -6.33 -6.22
N LEU A 89 9.82 -5.54 -6.78
CA LEU A 89 9.09 -5.93 -7.98
C LEU A 89 10.02 -6.10 -9.17
N LYS A 90 11.01 -5.20 -9.32
CA LYS A 90 12.07 -5.35 -10.31
C LYS A 90 12.88 -6.63 -10.09
N SER A 91 13.31 -6.91 -8.88
CA SER A 91 14.08 -8.12 -8.55
C SER A 91 13.31 -9.40 -8.91
N ILE A 92 12.02 -9.46 -8.57
CA ILE A 92 11.16 -10.60 -8.88
C ILE A 92 10.93 -10.73 -10.39
N LYS A 93 10.69 -9.61 -11.09
CA LYS A 93 10.60 -9.58 -12.55
C LYS A 93 11.87 -10.11 -13.21
N ASP A 94 13.04 -9.64 -12.76
CA ASP A 94 14.33 -10.06 -13.30
C ASP A 94 14.59 -11.55 -13.00
N SER A 95 14.21 -12.03 -11.80
CA SER A 95 14.29 -13.45 -11.41
C SER A 95 13.42 -14.35 -12.31
N ILE A 96 12.18 -13.94 -12.59
CA ILE A 96 11.27 -14.67 -13.49
C ILE A 96 11.77 -14.63 -14.93
N SER A 97 12.20 -13.46 -15.42
CA SER A 97 12.77 -13.35 -16.77
C SER A 97 14.02 -14.22 -16.93
N SER A 98 14.81 -14.38 -15.88
CA SER A 98 15.97 -15.27 -15.85
C SER A 98 15.53 -16.74 -15.89
N ALA A 99 14.57 -17.14 -15.05
CA ALA A 99 14.03 -18.50 -15.02
C ALA A 99 13.39 -18.89 -16.36
N ALA A 100 12.62 -17.99 -16.97
CA ALA A 100 11.99 -18.18 -18.28
C ALA A 100 13.00 -18.26 -19.44
N ARG A 101 14.21 -17.70 -19.28
CA ARG A 101 15.30 -17.84 -20.26
C ARG A 101 16.05 -19.17 -20.14
N ASN A 102 15.88 -19.89 -19.04
CA ASN A 102 16.63 -21.11 -18.71
C ASN A 102 15.78 -22.39 -18.89
N ILE A 103 14.69 -22.30 -19.66
CA ILE A 103 13.80 -23.39 -20.08
C ILE A 103 13.69 -23.38 -21.61
#